data_AF-A0A497BV78-F1
#
_entry.id   AF-A0A497BV78-F1
#
_cell.length_a   1.000
_cell.length_b   1.000
_cell.length_c   1.000
_cell.angle_alpha   90.00
_cell.angle_beta   90.00
_cell.angle_gamma   90.00
#
_symmetry.space_group_name_H-M   'P 1'
#
loop_
_entity.id
_entity.type
_entity.pdbx_description
1 polymer ?
#
loop_
_entity_poly.entity_id
_entity_poly.type
_entity_poly.pdbx_seq_one_letter_code
_entity_poly.pdbx_strand_id
1 'polypeptide(L)'
;MRTPVGYIQEKSACPSPGRVIAILGLSLLFLATSVCLFDSGAAAADFSFPKGFLGRAAADYIDAFNSGEDSLVAEFHTANFTETSFEIKSLNSRLYQYQSLHKMLGELEPYETVKKNKSKLVIRARSEKLGSWFEVGFEIDKSVPEKLSHHYIRPASKPKVQKATMSD
;
A
#
# COMPACT_ATOMS: atom_id res chain seq x y z
N MET A 1 8.05 -49.85 -6.30
CA MET A 1 7.63 -49.87 -7.72
C MET A 1 7.83 -48.48 -8.29
N ARG A 2 8.67 -48.35 -9.32
CA ARG A 2 9.07 -47.09 -9.95
C ARG A 2 8.09 -46.74 -11.07
N THR A 3 7.52 -45.55 -11.05
CA THR A 3 6.80 -44.97 -12.20
C THR A 3 7.75 -44.10 -13.02
N PRO A 4 7.76 -44.20 -14.36
CA PRO A 4 8.66 -43.42 -15.21
C PRO A 4 8.17 -41.98 -15.44
N VAL A 5 9.16 -41.09 -15.49
CA VAL A 5 9.05 -39.66 -15.84
C VAL A 5 8.86 -39.55 -17.35
N GLY A 6 7.72 -39.01 -17.78
CA GLY A 6 7.45 -38.64 -19.17
C GLY A 6 8.01 -37.25 -19.47
N TYR A 7 9.08 -37.19 -20.26
CA TYR A 7 9.57 -35.98 -20.91
C TYR A 7 8.70 -35.69 -22.14
N ILE A 8 7.98 -34.57 -22.16
CA ILE A 8 7.45 -34.00 -23.41
C ILE A 8 8.40 -32.90 -23.87
N GLN A 9 9.10 -33.18 -24.95
CA GLN A 9 9.97 -32.27 -25.67
C GLN A 9 9.14 -31.62 -26.78
N GLU A 10 8.56 -30.44 -26.55
CA GLU A 10 8.01 -29.64 -27.65
C GLU A 10 9.12 -28.76 -28.24
N LYS A 11 9.71 -29.28 -29.31
CA LYS A 11 10.42 -28.48 -30.31
C LYS A 11 9.37 -27.82 -31.19
N SER A 12 9.41 -26.49 -31.31
CA SER A 12 8.95 -25.80 -32.52
C SER A 12 9.66 -24.46 -32.65
N ALA A 13 10.54 -24.40 -33.64
CA ALA A 13 11.19 -23.20 -34.12
C ALA A 13 10.37 -22.61 -35.28
N CYS A 14 10.29 -21.28 -35.37
CA CYS A 14 10.48 -20.57 -36.64
C CYS A 14 10.63 -19.06 -36.41
N PRO A 15 11.78 -18.44 -36.74
CA PRO A 15 11.92 -17.00 -36.85
C PRO A 15 11.42 -16.54 -38.22
N SER A 16 10.45 -15.62 -38.25
CA SER A 16 10.05 -14.93 -39.47
C SER A 16 10.87 -13.65 -39.63
N PRO A 17 11.69 -13.50 -40.69
CA PRO A 17 12.26 -12.22 -41.08
C PRO A 17 11.31 -11.52 -42.05
N GLY A 18 11.02 -10.25 -41.80
CA GLY A 18 10.48 -9.37 -42.83
C GLY A 18 9.31 -8.53 -42.35
N ARG A 19 9.59 -7.25 -42.11
CA ARG A 19 9.24 -6.18 -43.06
C ARG A 19 9.66 -4.84 -42.47
N VAL A 20 10.78 -4.33 -42.99
CA VAL A 20 11.09 -2.91 -42.97
C VAL A 20 10.01 -2.22 -43.81
N ILE A 21 9.13 -1.47 -43.17
CA ILE A 21 8.23 -0.53 -43.85
C ILE A 21 8.57 0.85 -43.28
N ALA A 22 9.45 1.54 -44.00
CA ALA A 22 9.60 2.97 -43.88
C ALA A 22 8.35 3.61 -44.51
N ILE A 23 7.55 4.30 -43.70
CA ILE A 23 6.56 5.26 -44.20
C ILE A 23 6.92 6.61 -43.59
N LEU A 24 7.68 7.38 -44.38
CA LEU A 24 7.70 8.84 -44.33
C LEU A 24 6.28 9.31 -44.68
N GLY A 25 5.49 9.60 -43.66
CA GLY A 25 4.13 10.12 -43.77
C GLY A 25 3.99 11.40 -42.97
N LEU A 26 4.42 12.51 -43.58
CA LEU A 26 4.14 13.88 -43.17
C LEU A 26 2.62 14.10 -43.25
N SER A 27 1.93 14.02 -42.12
CA SER A 27 0.53 14.44 -42.00
C SER A 27 0.40 15.49 -40.91
N LEU A 28 0.29 16.71 -41.41
CA LEU A 28 -0.09 17.93 -40.74
C LEU A 28 -1.51 17.81 -40.16
N LEU A 29 -1.69 18.35 -38.96
CA LEU A 29 -2.89 19.06 -38.53
C LEU A 29 -4.21 18.26 -38.41
N PHE A 30 -4.45 17.69 -37.23
CA PHE A 30 -5.79 17.75 -36.62
C PHE A 30 -5.65 18.23 -35.17
N LEU A 31 -5.77 19.54 -35.03
CA LEU A 31 -5.97 20.26 -33.78
C LEU A 31 -7.43 20.01 -33.35
N ALA A 32 -7.72 18.85 -32.78
CA ALA A 32 -9.00 18.60 -32.13
C ALA A 32 -8.79 18.71 -30.62
N THR A 33 -9.12 19.90 -30.11
CA THR A 33 -9.30 20.23 -28.69
C THR A 33 -10.29 19.25 -28.06
N SER A 34 -9.80 18.12 -27.56
CA SER A 34 -10.52 17.30 -26.59
C SER A 34 -10.23 17.90 -25.23
N VAL A 35 -10.99 18.95 -24.88
CA VAL A 35 -11.17 19.36 -23.49
C VAL A 35 -11.95 18.23 -22.82
N CYS A 36 -11.26 17.17 -22.43
CA CYS A 36 -11.77 16.29 -21.40
C CYS A 36 -11.79 17.16 -20.15
N LEU A 37 -13.00 17.62 -19.82
CA LEU A 37 -13.40 18.04 -18.48
C LEU A 37 -12.74 17.05 -17.52
N PHE A 38 -11.66 17.48 -16.88
CA PHE A 38 -11.15 16.78 -15.72
C PHE A 38 -12.27 16.92 -14.71
N ASP A 39 -13.03 15.83 -14.59
CA ASP A 39 -13.92 15.56 -13.48
C ASP A 39 -13.19 16.07 -12.24
N SER A 40 -13.77 17.07 -11.58
CA SER A 40 -13.24 17.62 -10.34
C SER A 40 -13.15 16.46 -9.36
N GLY A 41 -12.00 15.78 -9.38
CA GLY A 41 -11.67 14.74 -8.42
C GLY A 41 -11.93 15.38 -7.09
N ALA A 42 -12.98 14.91 -6.42
CA ALA A 42 -13.37 15.39 -5.11
C ALA A 42 -12.09 15.36 -4.30
N ALA A 43 -11.53 16.54 -4.01
CA ALA A 43 -10.24 16.69 -3.36
C ALA A 43 -10.34 15.80 -2.12
N ALA A 44 -9.58 14.69 -2.14
CA ALA A 44 -9.56 13.76 -1.03
C ALA A 44 -9.26 14.63 0.18
N ALA A 45 -10.20 14.73 1.12
CA ALA A 45 -10.01 15.59 2.27
C ALA A 45 -8.68 15.18 2.90
N ASP A 46 -7.71 16.10 2.95
CA ASP A 46 -6.34 15.81 3.37
C ASP A 46 -6.37 15.22 4.79
N PHE A 47 -6.23 13.90 4.87
CA PHE A 47 -6.23 13.21 6.15
C PHE A 47 -5.01 13.67 6.95
N SER A 48 -5.26 14.25 8.12
CA SER A 48 -4.20 14.66 9.02
C SER A 48 -3.96 13.62 10.11
N PHE A 49 -2.75 13.08 10.18
CA PHE A 49 -2.36 12.17 11.26
C PHE A 49 -2.40 12.88 12.62
N PRO A 50 -2.87 12.21 13.70
CA PRO A 50 -2.93 12.84 15.01
C PRO A 50 -1.53 13.19 15.54
N LYS A 51 -1.35 14.37 16.15
CA LYS A 51 -0.06 14.74 16.76
C LYS A 51 0.41 13.72 17.82
N GLY A 52 1.73 13.51 17.89
CA GLY A 52 2.42 12.64 18.86
C GLY A 52 3.20 11.49 18.19
N PHE A 53 3.88 10.67 18.99
CA PHE A 53 4.68 9.53 18.50
C PHE A 53 3.88 8.61 17.57
N LEU A 54 2.72 8.12 18.02
CA LEU A 54 1.90 7.18 17.25
C LEU A 54 1.46 7.73 15.90
N GLY A 55 1.16 9.03 15.80
CA GLY A 55 0.75 9.60 14.51
C GLY A 55 1.92 9.82 13.58
N ARG A 56 3.11 10.17 14.09
CA ARG A 56 4.34 10.20 13.28
C ARG A 56 4.68 8.82 12.75
N ALA A 57 4.73 7.81 13.63
CA ALA A 57 4.99 6.43 13.23
C ALA A 57 3.95 5.89 12.22
N ALA A 58 2.68 6.30 12.35
CA ALA A 58 1.66 5.93 11.38
C ALA A 58 1.85 6.63 10.02
N ALA A 59 2.22 7.91 10.00
CA ALA A 59 2.55 8.63 8.77
C ALA A 59 3.78 7.99 8.09
N ASP A 60 4.86 7.81 8.84
CA ASP A 60 6.11 7.22 8.34
C ASP A 60 5.88 5.82 7.75
N TYR A 61 5.03 5.01 8.38
CA TYR A 61 4.68 3.68 7.85
C TYR A 61 3.88 3.77 6.56
N ILE A 62 2.89 4.66 6.46
CA ILE A 62 2.07 4.81 5.26
C ILE A 62 2.95 5.31 4.10
N ASP A 63 3.83 6.27 4.34
CA ASP A 63 4.77 6.77 3.33
C ASP A 63 5.72 5.66 2.87
N ALA A 64 6.30 4.90 3.81
CA ALA A 64 7.16 3.75 3.47
C ALA A 64 6.40 2.65 2.71
N PHE A 65 5.17 2.33 3.13
CA PHE A 65 4.33 1.32 2.47
C PHE A 65 3.97 1.74 1.04
N ASN A 66 3.53 2.99 0.85
CA ASN A 66 3.12 3.51 -0.46
C ASN A 66 4.31 3.77 -1.40
N SER A 67 5.53 3.87 -0.88
CA SER A 67 6.73 4.01 -1.73
C SER A 67 7.00 2.80 -2.61
N GLY A 68 6.51 1.61 -2.24
CA GLY A 68 6.85 0.36 -2.91
C GLY A 68 8.27 -0.15 -2.59
N GLU A 69 9.08 0.58 -1.82
CA GLU A 69 10.49 0.27 -1.56
C GLU A 69 10.68 -0.57 -0.28
N ASP A 70 11.20 -1.79 -0.43
CA ASP A 70 11.51 -2.69 0.70
C ASP A 70 12.47 -2.04 1.72
N SER A 71 13.38 -1.19 1.25
CA SER A 71 14.40 -0.52 2.07
C SER A 71 13.78 0.47 3.07
N LEU A 72 12.82 1.28 2.63
CA LEU A 72 12.12 2.25 3.48
C LEU A 72 11.24 1.55 4.52
N VAL A 73 10.61 0.44 4.12
CA VAL A 73 9.86 -0.39 5.07
C VAL A 73 10.79 -1.05 6.08
N ALA A 74 11.97 -1.51 5.67
CA ALA A 74 12.96 -2.06 6.58
C ALA A 74 13.46 -1.01 7.58
N GLU A 75 13.77 0.20 7.10
CA GLU A 75 14.17 1.34 7.92
C GLU A 75 13.10 1.66 8.97
N PHE A 76 11.83 1.79 8.55
CA PHE A 76 10.72 2.01 9.47
C PHE A 76 10.69 0.96 10.59
N HIS A 77 10.82 -0.32 10.26
CA HIS A 77 10.77 -1.39 11.26
C HIS A 77 11.93 -1.31 12.24
N THR A 78 13.16 -1.13 11.75
CA THR A 78 14.35 -1.03 12.60
C THR A 78 14.32 0.20 13.51
N ALA A 79 13.81 1.33 13.01
CA ALA A 79 13.68 2.56 13.76
C ALA A 79 12.59 2.49 14.84
N ASN A 80 11.48 1.79 14.59
CA ASN A 80 10.30 1.87 15.45
C ASN A 80 10.05 0.67 16.35
N PHE A 81 10.60 -0.51 16.09
CA PHE A 81 10.33 -1.72 16.89
C PHE A 81 11.41 -2.01 17.94
N THR A 82 11.03 -2.76 18.97
CA THR A 82 11.95 -3.30 19.98
C THR A 82 12.63 -4.59 19.48
N GLU A 83 13.78 -4.94 20.06
CA GLU A 83 14.47 -6.20 19.77
C GLU A 83 13.60 -7.42 20.08
N THR A 84 12.90 -7.40 21.22
CA THR A 84 11.92 -8.44 21.60
C THR A 84 10.81 -8.60 20.55
N SER A 85 10.42 -7.53 19.86
CA SER A 85 9.46 -7.65 18.76
C SER A 85 10.06 -8.41 17.57
N PHE A 86 11.36 -8.29 17.30
CA PHE A 86 12.05 -9.05 16.25
C PHE A 86 12.22 -10.54 16.59
N GLU A 87 12.26 -10.91 17.88
CA GLU A 87 12.23 -12.31 18.32
C GLU A 87 10.89 -12.99 17.98
N ILE A 88 9.78 -12.27 18.13
CA ILE A 88 8.44 -12.76 17.78
C ILE A 88 8.29 -12.87 16.27
N LYS A 89 8.77 -11.87 15.53
CA LYS A 89 8.71 -11.84 14.07
C LYS A 89 9.93 -11.15 13.49
N SER A 90 10.78 -11.90 12.81
CA SER A 90 11.98 -11.38 12.16
C SER A 90 11.67 -10.27 11.15
N LEU A 91 12.65 -9.40 10.89
CA LEU A 91 12.56 -8.36 9.85
C LEU A 91 12.20 -8.98 8.48
N ASN A 92 12.86 -10.07 8.10
CA ASN A 92 12.60 -10.76 6.83
C ASN A 92 11.14 -11.24 6.72
N SER A 93 10.58 -11.79 7.80
CA SER A 93 9.17 -12.22 7.82
C SER A 93 8.20 -11.04 7.72
N ARG A 94 8.59 -9.85 8.20
CA ARG A 94 7.80 -8.62 8.05
C ARG A 94 7.86 -8.10 6.61
N LEU A 95 9.05 -8.07 6.01
CA LEU A 95 9.24 -7.65 4.62
C LEU A 95 8.50 -8.57 3.65
N TYR A 96 8.55 -9.89 3.84
CA TYR A 96 7.76 -10.82 3.04
C TYR A 96 6.25 -10.57 3.14
N GLN A 97 5.75 -10.28 4.35
CA GLN A 97 4.34 -9.92 4.54
C GLN A 97 4.01 -8.60 3.85
N TYR A 98 4.87 -7.59 3.99
CA TYR A 98 4.74 -6.30 3.32
C TYR A 98 4.63 -6.49 1.81
N GLN A 99 5.57 -7.18 1.17
CA GLN A 99 5.56 -7.42 -0.28
C GLN A 99 4.25 -8.07 -0.75
N SER A 100 3.76 -9.06 0.00
CA SER A 100 2.49 -9.74 -0.30
C SER A 100 1.30 -8.79 -0.17
N LEU A 101 1.27 -7.98 0.89
CA LEU A 101 0.21 -7.00 1.12
C LEU A 101 0.26 -5.88 0.08
N HIS A 102 1.42 -5.26 -0.17
CA HIS A 102 1.56 -4.18 -1.15
C HIS A 102 1.18 -4.66 -2.56
N LYS A 103 1.61 -5.86 -2.97
CA LYS A 103 1.20 -6.46 -4.25
C LYS A 103 -0.32 -6.63 -4.36
N MET A 104 -0.99 -6.96 -3.25
CA MET A 104 -2.44 -7.18 -3.19
C MET A 104 -3.22 -5.88 -3.13
N LEU A 105 -2.77 -4.93 -2.32
CA LEU A 105 -3.52 -3.73 -1.94
C LEU A 105 -3.18 -2.50 -2.79
N GLY A 106 -2.02 -2.46 -3.46
CA GLY A 106 -1.49 -1.21 -4.00
C GLY A 106 -1.21 -0.23 -2.87
N GLU A 107 -1.38 1.06 -3.14
CA GLU A 107 -1.25 2.11 -2.13
C GLU A 107 -2.43 2.10 -1.14
N LEU A 108 -2.18 2.67 0.05
CA LEU A 108 -3.17 2.92 1.07
C LEU A 108 -3.44 4.42 1.18
N GLU A 109 -4.71 4.80 1.07
CA GLU A 109 -5.21 6.16 1.27
C GLU A 109 -5.82 6.29 2.67
N PRO A 110 -5.15 6.94 3.64
CA PRO A 110 -5.72 7.17 4.97
C PRO A 110 -7.00 8.01 4.90
N TYR A 111 -8.00 7.67 5.71
CA TYR A 111 -9.32 8.29 5.67
C TYR A 111 -9.79 8.83 7.03
N GLU A 112 -9.71 8.03 8.10
CA GLU A 112 -10.13 8.47 9.42
C GLU A 112 -9.34 7.80 10.54
N THR A 113 -9.25 8.48 11.69
CA THR A 113 -8.74 7.86 12.92
C THR A 113 -9.90 7.14 13.61
N VAL A 114 -9.89 5.81 13.61
CA VAL A 114 -10.93 4.96 14.21
C VAL A 114 -10.78 4.91 15.73
N LYS A 115 -9.54 4.83 16.22
CA LYS A 115 -9.24 4.74 17.65
C LYS A 115 -7.91 5.41 17.96
N LYS A 116 -7.90 6.26 18.99
CA LYS A 116 -6.68 6.84 19.55
C LYS A 116 -6.74 6.79 21.06
N ASN A 117 -5.68 6.27 21.68
CA ASN A 117 -5.40 6.45 23.10
C ASN A 117 -3.88 6.56 23.30
N LYS A 118 -3.42 6.51 24.56
CA LYS A 118 -1.99 6.67 24.90
C LYS A 118 -1.10 5.54 24.34
N SER A 119 -1.64 4.35 24.10
CA SER A 119 -0.85 3.16 23.73
C SER A 119 -1.23 2.56 22.38
N LYS A 120 -2.28 3.05 21.74
CA LYS A 120 -2.82 2.49 20.50
C LYS A 120 -3.39 3.56 19.58
N LEU A 121 -3.05 3.45 18.31
CA LEU A 121 -3.66 4.19 17.21
C LEU A 121 -4.19 3.19 16.18
N VAL A 122 -5.40 3.41 15.68
CA VAL A 122 -5.97 2.69 14.55
C VAL A 122 -6.52 3.71 13.58
N ILE A 123 -6.01 3.67 12.36
CA ILE A 123 -6.52 4.45 11.23
C ILE A 123 -7.26 3.52 10.28
N ARG A 124 -8.24 4.06 9.57
CA ARG A 124 -8.87 3.38 8.44
C ARG A 124 -8.30 3.96 7.16
N ALA A 125 -7.97 3.08 6.24
CA ALA A 125 -7.43 3.43 4.93
C ALA A 125 -8.19 2.66 3.83
N ARG A 126 -8.22 3.24 2.63
CA ARG A 126 -8.73 2.60 1.43
C ARG A 126 -7.57 2.08 0.60
N SER A 127 -7.69 0.87 0.09
CA SER A 127 -6.73 0.33 -0.88
C SER A 127 -7.01 0.93 -2.25
N GLU A 128 -5.98 1.46 -2.91
CA GLU A 128 -6.04 2.00 -4.27
C GLU A 128 -6.42 0.89 -5.26
N LYS A 129 -5.77 -0.28 -5.18
CA LYS A 129 -6.01 -1.40 -6.10
C LYS A 129 -7.33 -2.13 -5.92
N LEU A 130 -7.76 -2.36 -4.68
CA LEU A 130 -8.99 -3.14 -4.38
C LEU A 130 -10.21 -2.26 -4.14
N GLY A 131 -10.03 -0.96 -3.93
CA GLY A 131 -11.09 -0.03 -3.52
C GLY A 131 -11.72 -0.36 -2.15
N SER A 132 -11.18 -1.36 -1.45
CA SER A 132 -11.71 -1.94 -0.20
C SER A 132 -11.10 -1.27 1.03
N TRP A 133 -11.77 -1.42 2.18
CA TRP A 133 -11.40 -0.73 3.42
C TRP A 133 -10.59 -1.61 4.35
N PHE A 134 -9.58 -1.01 4.96
CA PHE A 134 -8.66 -1.67 5.88
C PHE A 134 -8.46 -0.81 7.13
N GLU A 135 -8.20 -1.48 8.25
CA GLU A 135 -7.69 -0.83 9.45
C GLU A 135 -6.19 -1.10 9.57
N VAL A 136 -5.43 -0.02 9.73
CA VAL A 136 -4.01 -0.04 10.04
C VAL A 136 -3.83 0.34 11.49
N GLY A 137 -3.32 -0.59 12.30
CA GLY A 137 -3.17 -0.43 13.74
C GLY A 137 -1.72 -0.39 14.19
N PHE A 138 -1.45 0.43 15.20
CA PHE A 138 -0.14 0.62 15.83
C PHE A 138 -0.29 0.55 17.35
N GLU A 139 0.55 -0.23 18.01
CA GLU A 139 0.55 -0.39 19.47
C GLU A 139 1.93 -0.14 20.05
N ILE A 140 2.00 0.75 21.06
CA ILE A 140 3.22 1.05 21.80
C ILE A 140 3.60 -0.13 22.69
N ASP A 141 4.89 -0.42 22.74
CA ASP A 141 5.48 -1.30 23.75
C ASP A 141 5.40 -0.64 25.13
N LYS A 142 4.79 -1.33 26.10
CA LYS A 142 4.65 -0.80 27.47
C LYS A 142 5.98 -0.74 28.23
N SER A 143 6.97 -1.52 27.81
CA SER A 143 8.28 -1.62 28.45
C SER A 143 9.27 -0.61 27.90
N VAL A 144 9.11 -0.19 26.64
CA VAL A 144 10.01 0.78 25.98
C VAL A 144 9.19 1.95 25.42
N PRO A 145 9.32 3.15 26.00
CA PRO A 145 8.65 4.34 25.49
C PRO A 145 8.98 4.59 24.02
N GLU A 146 8.01 5.08 23.26
CA GLU A 146 8.18 5.45 21.84
C GLU A 146 8.76 4.32 20.96
N LYS A 147 8.44 3.07 21.31
CA LYS A 147 8.64 1.92 20.45
C LYS A 147 7.32 1.18 20.22
N LEU A 148 7.19 0.55 19.07
CA LEU A 148 6.07 -0.29 18.70
C LEU A 148 6.34 -1.73 19.14
N SER A 149 5.34 -2.34 19.76
CA SER A 149 5.31 -3.79 19.98
C SER A 149 4.71 -4.51 18.78
N HIS A 150 3.71 -3.88 18.14
CA HIS A 150 2.92 -4.47 17.06
C HIS A 150 2.39 -3.41 16.09
N HIS A 151 2.38 -3.73 14.79
CA HIS A 151 1.54 -3.08 13.79
C HIS A 151 0.77 -4.13 12.98
N TYR A 152 -0.41 -3.79 12.46
CA TYR A 152 -1.19 -4.71 11.63
C TYR A 152 -1.99 -3.98 10.55
N ILE A 153 -2.31 -4.69 9.47
CA ILE A 153 -3.31 -4.32 8.47
C ILE A 153 -4.36 -5.42 8.45
N ARG A 154 -5.64 -5.05 8.56
CA ARG A 154 -6.76 -6.00 8.51
C ARG A 154 -7.96 -5.45 7.73
N PRO A 155 -8.81 -6.32 7.14
CA PRO A 155 -10.04 -5.87 6.50
C PRO A 155 -10.94 -5.09 7.47
N ALA A 156 -11.64 -4.09 6.95
CA ALA A 156 -12.57 -3.27 7.71
C ALA A 156 -13.85 -3.02 6.91
N SER A 157 -14.93 -2.69 7.62
CA SER A 157 -16.16 -2.21 6.97
C SER A 157 -15.96 -0.79 6.44
N LYS A 158 -16.73 -0.45 5.39
CA LYS A 158 -16.82 0.93 4.88
C LYS A 158 -17.16 1.90 6.03
N PRO A 159 -16.56 3.11 6.07
CA PRO A 159 -16.93 4.14 7.03
C PRO A 159 -18.43 4.38 7.01
N LYS A 160 -19.03 4.47 8.20
CA LYS A 160 -20.40 4.99 8.29
C LYS A 160 -20.30 6.48 7.95
N VAL A 161 -21.05 6.93 6.95
CA VAL A 161 -21.21 8.36 6.68
C VAL A 161 -21.76 8.98 7.96
N GLN A 162 -20.92 9.71 8.70
CA GLN A 162 -21.40 10.48 9.83
C GLN A 162 -22.30 11.54 9.21
N LYS A 163 -23.62 11.42 9.43
CA LYS A 163 -24.54 12.53 9.13
C LYS A 163 -23.98 13.71 9.90
N ALA A 164 -23.52 14.74 9.20
CA ALA A 164 -23.09 15.97 9.82
C ALA A 164 -24.27 16.48 10.64
N THR A 165 -24.20 16.30 11.95
CA THR A 165 -25.14 16.95 12.86
C THR A 165 -24.74 18.41 12.82
N MET A 166 -25.39 19.19 11.95
CA MET A 166 -25.37 20.65 12.07
C MET A 166 -25.96 20.95 13.45
N SER A 167 -25.11 21.40 14.36
CA SER A 167 -25.59 22.06 15.57
C SER A 167 -26.02 23.46 15.17
N ASP A 168 -27.33 23.71 15.25
CA ASP A 168 -27.93 25.06 15.18
C ASP A 168 -27.43 25.95 16.33
#